data_AF-A0AAW9E914-F1
#
_entry.id   AF-A0AAW9E914-F1
#
_cell.length_a   1.000
_cell.length_b   1.000
_cell.length_c   1.000
_cell.angle_alpha   90.00
_cell.angle_beta   90.00
_cell.angle_gamma   90.00
#
_symmetry.space_group_name_H-M   'P 1'
#
loop_
_entity.id
_entity.type
_entity.pdbx_description
1 polymer ?
#
loop_
_entity_poly.entity_id
_entity_poly.type
_entity_poly.pdbx_seq_one_letter_code
_entity_poly.pdbx_strand_id
1 'polypeptide(L)'
;DEGFEVKAQEGVTAIVIKPTLVGSLARCQSIVEQAHALGLEAIISSSIESSFGLTQLARVAQWLTPDSIPGLDTVDLIKQQLIRCWPDVDIPLITLEQLKT
;
A
#
# COMPACT_ATOMS: atom_id res chain seq x y z
N ASP A 1 -2.95 -21.98 -6.86
CA ASP A 1 -3.47 -21.21 -5.72
C ASP A 1 -4.98 -21.24 -5.70
N GLU A 2 -5.53 -21.91 -4.69
CA GLU A 2 -6.91 -21.72 -4.26
C GLU A 2 -7.02 -20.27 -3.75
N GLY A 3 -7.99 -19.49 -4.21
CA GLY A 3 -8.05 -18.06 -3.92
C GLY A 3 -7.99 -17.77 -2.42
N PHE A 4 -7.09 -16.87 -2.01
CA PHE A 4 -7.01 -16.39 -0.62
C PHE A 4 -8.34 -15.76 -0.19
N GLU A 5 -8.81 -16.13 1.00
CA GLU A 5 -10.00 -15.60 1.67
C GLU A 5 -9.67 -15.18 3.11
N VAL A 6 -10.29 -14.11 3.57
CA VAL A 6 -10.12 -13.63 4.95
C VAL A 6 -10.96 -14.48 5.89
N LYS A 7 -10.33 -15.06 6.93
CA LYS A 7 -10.99 -15.89 7.94
C LYS A 7 -10.57 -15.44 9.32
N ALA A 8 -11.55 -15.26 10.22
CA ALA A 8 -11.28 -15.00 11.63
C ALA A 8 -10.61 -16.22 12.27
N GLN A 9 -9.57 -15.99 13.05
CA GLN A 9 -8.85 -16.99 13.82
C GLN A 9 -8.54 -16.43 15.21
N GLU A 10 -8.53 -17.30 16.23
CA GLU A 10 -8.25 -16.88 17.60
C GLU A 10 -6.88 -16.19 17.69
N GLY A 11 -6.84 -14.99 18.28
CA GLY A 11 -5.63 -14.19 18.45
C GLY A 11 -5.18 -13.39 17.21
N VAL A 12 -5.80 -13.56 16.04
CA VAL A 12 -5.52 -12.75 14.85
C VAL A 12 -6.33 -11.46 14.90
N THR A 13 -5.66 -10.31 14.74
CA THR A 13 -6.29 -8.99 14.88
C THR A 13 -6.23 -8.13 13.62
N ALA A 14 -5.34 -8.44 12.67
CA ALA A 14 -5.11 -7.59 11.51
C ALA A 14 -4.72 -8.37 10.25
N ILE A 15 -4.92 -7.73 9.09
CA ILE A 15 -4.43 -8.17 7.78
C ILE A 15 -3.58 -7.08 7.16
N VAL A 16 -2.39 -7.47 6.71
CA VAL A 16 -1.48 -6.59 5.97
C VAL A 16 -1.69 -6.83 4.47
N ILE A 17 -2.15 -5.82 3.77
CA ILE A 17 -2.46 -5.85 2.34
C ILE A 17 -1.33 -5.11 1.62
N LYS A 18 -0.60 -5.82 0.76
CA LYS A 18 0.46 -5.26 -0.09
C LYS A 18 -0.03 -5.23 -1.54
N PRO A 19 -0.60 -4.11 -2.04
CA PRO A 19 -1.33 -4.10 -3.30
C PRO A 19 -0.54 -4.61 -4.50
N THR A 20 0.76 -4.30 -4.59
CA THR A 20 1.67 -4.81 -5.64
C THR A 20 1.74 -6.34 -5.69
N LEU A 21 1.60 -7.02 -4.55
CA LEU A 21 1.61 -8.49 -4.46
C LEU A 21 0.21 -9.10 -4.51
N VAL A 22 -0.83 -8.30 -4.26
CA VAL A 22 -2.23 -8.74 -4.23
C VAL A 22 -2.87 -8.64 -5.62
N GLY A 23 -2.59 -7.59 -6.38
CA GLY A 23 -3.16 -7.34 -7.70
C GLY A 23 -4.03 -6.08 -7.75
N SER A 24 -5.24 -6.20 -8.31
CA SER A 24 -6.09 -5.04 -8.62
C SER A 24 -6.56 -4.29 -7.36
N LEU A 25 -6.87 -2.99 -7.51
CA LEU A 25 -7.48 -2.19 -6.45
C LEU A 25 -8.83 -2.77 -5.99
N ALA A 26 -9.64 -3.30 -6.92
CA ALA A 26 -10.89 -3.96 -6.58
C ALA A 26 -10.69 -5.19 -5.69
N ARG A 27 -9.62 -5.97 -5.93
CA ARG A 27 -9.26 -7.10 -5.06
C ARG A 27 -8.80 -6.62 -3.69
N CYS A 28 -7.98 -5.57 -3.63
CA CYS A 28 -7.56 -4.98 -2.36
C CYS A 28 -8.76 -4.48 -1.54
N GLN A 29 -9.68 -3.75 -2.18
CA GLN A 29 -10.93 -3.28 -1.56
C GLN A 29 -11.77 -4.45 -1.03
N SER A 30 -11.94 -5.51 -1.82
CA SER A 30 -12.68 -6.70 -1.36
C SER A 30 -12.05 -7.36 -0.13
N ILE A 31 -10.72 -7.41 -0.03
CA ILE A 31 -10.02 -7.94 1.15
C ILE A 31 -10.23 -7.02 2.37
N VAL A 32 -10.16 -5.70 2.18
CA VAL A 32 -10.45 -4.71 3.25
C VAL A 32 -11.87 -4.90 3.79
N GLU A 33 -12.86 -4.99 2.90
CA GLU A 33 -14.27 -5.19 3.26
C GLU A 33 -14.48 -6.49 4.04
N GLN A 34 -13.85 -7.59 3.61
CA GLN A 34 -13.91 -8.87 4.32
C GLN A 34 -13.24 -8.81 5.71
N ALA A 35 -12.09 -8.13 5.81
CA ALA A 35 -11.40 -7.95 7.10
C ALA A 35 -12.26 -7.17 8.09
N HIS A 36 -12.79 -6.02 7.68
CA HIS A 36 -13.67 -5.20 8.52
C HIS A 36 -14.95 -5.95 8.93
N ALA A 37 -15.55 -6.74 8.03
CA ALA A 37 -16.72 -7.56 8.35
C ALA A 37 -16.45 -8.61 9.43
N LEU A 38 -15.19 -9.05 9.57
CA LEU A 38 -14.74 -9.98 10.61
C LEU A 38 -14.14 -9.28 11.84
N GLY A 39 -14.21 -7.94 11.90
CA GLY A 39 -13.66 -7.15 13.02
C GLY A 39 -12.13 -7.09 13.04
N LEU A 40 -11.47 -7.41 11.92
CA LEU A 40 -10.02 -7.30 11.77
C LEU A 40 -9.64 -5.92 11.26
N GLU A 41 -8.49 -5.42 11.72
CA GLU A 41 -7.86 -4.24 11.13
C GLU A 41 -7.31 -4.57 9.73
N ALA A 42 -7.48 -3.67 8.76
CA ALA A 42 -6.85 -3.79 7.45
C ALA A 42 -5.78 -2.69 7.29
N ILE A 43 -4.55 -3.10 6.95
CA ILE A 43 -3.41 -2.19 6.84
C ILE A 43 -2.87 -2.25 5.40
N ILE A 44 -2.97 -1.14 4.68
CA ILE A 44 -2.27 -0.98 3.39
C ILE A 44 -0.77 -0.83 3.68
N SER A 45 0.05 -1.61 2.99
CA SER A 45 1.50 -1.67 3.23
C SER A 45 2.30 -1.69 1.94
N SER A 46 3.50 -1.14 2.03
CA SER A 46 4.50 -1.06 0.98
C SER A 46 5.11 -2.43 0.63
N SER A 47 5.43 -2.59 -0.66
CA SER A 47 6.29 -3.63 -1.22
C SER A 47 7.60 -3.04 -1.75
N ILE A 48 8.02 -1.89 -1.22
CA ILE A 48 9.17 -1.09 -1.67
C ILE A 48 8.92 -0.51 -3.07
N GLU A 49 7.74 0.08 -3.27
CA GLU A 49 7.44 0.84 -4.48
C GLU A 49 8.30 2.12 -4.58
N SER A 50 8.41 2.68 -5.80
CA SER A 50 8.94 4.04 -5.96
C SER A 50 8.01 5.08 -5.30
N SER A 51 8.50 6.32 -5.12
CA SER A 51 7.69 7.42 -4.58
C SER A 51 6.34 7.60 -5.30
N PHE A 52 6.32 7.39 -6.62
CA PHE A 52 5.08 7.38 -7.40
C PHE A 52 4.05 6.37 -6.85
N GLY A 53 4.45 5.11 -6.70
CA GLY A 53 3.60 4.05 -6.15
C GLY A 53 3.24 4.30 -4.68
N LEU A 54 4.20 4.72 -3.85
CA LEU A 54 3.97 5.03 -2.44
C LEU A 54 2.89 6.12 -2.27
N THR A 55 2.93 7.20 -3.05
CA THR A 55 1.88 8.24 -2.97
C THR A 55 0.49 7.71 -3.39
N GLN A 56 0.42 6.72 -4.28
CA GLN A 56 -0.84 6.05 -4.61
C GLN A 56 -1.31 5.19 -3.44
N LEU A 57 -0.40 4.43 -2.80
CA LEU A 57 -0.71 3.66 -1.61
C LEU A 57 -1.19 4.53 -0.45
N ALA A 58 -0.59 5.71 -0.24
CA ALA A 58 -1.05 6.66 0.77
C ALA A 58 -2.50 7.11 0.51
N ARG A 59 -2.86 7.38 -0.75
CA ARG A 59 -4.24 7.71 -1.15
C ARG A 59 -5.19 6.54 -1.00
N VAL A 60 -4.75 5.33 -1.31
CA VAL A 60 -5.54 4.10 -1.13
C VAL A 60 -5.79 3.82 0.34
N ALA A 61 -4.79 4.00 1.21
CA ALA A 61 -4.93 3.89 2.65
C ALA A 61 -5.94 4.90 3.19
N GLN A 62 -5.79 6.18 2.84
CA GLN A 62 -6.74 7.23 3.25
C GLN A 62 -8.18 6.95 2.78
N TRP A 63 -8.34 6.28 1.64
CA TRP A 63 -9.65 5.93 1.08
C TRP A 63 -10.26 4.69 1.76
N LEU A 64 -9.51 3.59 1.82
CA LEU A 64 -10.04 2.27 2.20
C LEU A 64 -9.89 1.96 3.69
N THR A 65 -8.85 2.51 4.33
CA THR A 65 -8.48 2.21 5.72
C THR A 65 -8.18 3.51 6.47
N PRO A 66 -9.13 4.48 6.53
CA PRO A 66 -8.87 5.83 7.04
C PRO A 66 -8.49 5.87 8.51
N ASP A 67 -8.89 4.87 9.29
CA ASP A 67 -8.63 4.78 10.74
C ASP A 67 -7.34 4.01 11.07
N SER A 68 -6.64 3.47 10.06
CA SER A 68 -5.40 2.72 10.22
C SER A 68 -4.21 3.46 9.60
N ILE A 69 -3.12 3.56 10.35
CA ILE A 69 -1.87 4.12 9.84
C ILE A 69 -1.25 3.11 8.86
N PRO A 70 -0.96 3.49 7.61
CA PRO A 70 -0.45 2.55 6.63
C PRO A 70 1.06 2.31 6.81
N GLY A 71 1.51 1.09 6.46
CA GLY A 71 2.91 0.71 6.54
C GLY A 71 3.70 1.12 5.30
N LEU A 72 3.98 2.42 5.15
CA LEU A 72 4.58 3.02 3.93
C LEU A 72 5.99 3.60 4.11
N ASP A 73 6.59 3.44 5.29
CA ASP A 73 7.90 4.01 5.66
C ASP A 73 9.07 3.27 4.98
N THR A 74 9.13 3.36 3.65
CA THR A 74 10.15 2.69 2.81
C THR A 74 10.81 3.62 1.80
N VAL A 75 10.41 4.90 1.75
CA VAL A 75 10.96 5.87 0.80
C VAL A 75 12.45 6.17 1.07
N ASP A 76 12.89 6.10 2.32
CA ASP A 76 14.30 6.33 2.68
C ASP A 76 15.22 5.16 2.27
N LEU A 77 14.65 4.05 1.77
CA LEU A 77 15.42 2.92 1.24
C LEU A 77 15.86 3.14 -0.22
N ILE A 78 15.30 4.13 -0.92
CA ILE A 78 15.65 4.46 -2.32
C ILE A 78 16.51 5.72 -2.37
N LYS A 79 17.28 5.87 -3.45
CA LYS A 79 18.19 7.02 -3.64
C LYS A 79 17.59 8.15 -4.48
N GLN A 80 16.48 7.88 -5.16
CA GLN A 80 15.85 8.80 -6.10
C GLN A 80 14.34 8.56 -6.10
N GLN A 81 13.56 9.64 -6.05
CA GLN A 81 12.12 9.64 -6.27
C GLN A 81 11.83 9.63 -7.76
N LEU A 82 10.70 9.06 -8.17
CA LEU A 82 10.29 9.00 -9.58
C LEU A 82 8.92 9.67 -9.75
N ILE A 83 8.79 10.57 -10.72
CA ILE A 83 7.56 11.19 -11.25
C ILE A 83 6.78 12.06 -10.25
N ARG A 84 6.56 11.58 -9.02
CA ARG A 84 5.86 12.29 -7.95
C ARG A 84 6.63 12.14 -6.64
N CYS A 85 6.82 13.24 -5.93
CA CYS A 85 7.49 13.24 -4.63
C CYS A 85 6.58 12.65 -3.54
N TRP A 86 7.21 11.91 -2.63
CA TRP A 86 6.76 11.77 -1.26
C TRP A 86 7.05 13.08 -0.50
N PRO A 87 6.11 13.58 0.32
CA PRO A 87 6.31 14.85 1.04
C PRO A 87 7.49 14.76 2.01
N ASP A 88 8.18 15.88 2.20
CA ASP A 88 9.22 16.07 3.23
C ASP A 88 10.43 15.12 3.15
N VAL A 89 10.72 14.55 1.97
CA VAL A 89 11.90 13.70 1.71
C VAL A 89 12.89 14.41 0.77
N ASP A 90 14.14 14.55 1.24
CA ASP A 90 15.22 15.27 0.55
C ASP A 90 16.13 14.33 -0.26
N ILE A 91 15.54 13.61 -1.22
CA ILE A 91 16.29 12.85 -2.24
C ILE A 91 15.82 13.28 -3.65
N PRO A 92 16.69 13.24 -4.69
CA PRO A 92 16.39 13.79 -6.01
C PRO A 92 15.14 13.18 -6.66
N LEU A 93 14.33 14.01 -7.34
CA LEU A 93 13.22 13.57 -8.18
C LEU A 93 13.67 13.42 -9.63
N ILE A 94 13.42 12.25 -10.22
CA ILE A 94 13.55 11.98 -11.65
C ILE A 94 12.19 12.15 -12.32
N THR A 95 12.10 13.01 -13.33
CA THR A 95 10.85 13.28 -14.07
C THR A 95 10.58 12.21 -15.12
N LEU A 96 9.37 12.19 -15.68
CA LEU A 96 8.96 11.21 -16.68
C LEU A 96 9.85 11.28 -17.95
N GLU A 97 10.24 12.48 -18.36
CA GLU A 97 11.06 12.73 -19.56
C GLU A 97 12.47 12.16 -19.46
N GLN A 98 12.95 11.91 -18.23
CA GLN A 98 14.27 11.36 -17.96
C GLN A 98 14.27 9.82 -17.91
N LEU A 99 13.10 9.18 -17.93
CA LEU A 99 12.97 7.73 -17.89
C LEU A 99 13.08 7.12 -19.29
N LYS A 100 13.58 5.88 -19.35
CA LYS A 100 13.61 5.11 -20.60
C LYS A 100 12.18 4.77 -21.02
N THR A 101 11.80 5.23 -22.21
CA THR A 101 10.57 4.85 -22.93
C THR A 101 10.78 3.61 -23.77
#